data_AF-H9FHR4-F1
#
_entry.id   AF-H9FHR4-F1
#
_cell.length_a   1.000
_cell.length_b   1.000
_cell.length_c   1.000
_cell.angle_alpha   90.00
_cell.angle_beta   90.00
_cell.angle_gamma   90.00
#
_symmetry.space_group_name_H-M   'P 1'
#
loop_
_entity.id
_entity.type
_entity.pdbx_description
1 polymer ?
#
loop_
_entity_poly.entity_id
_entity_poly.type
_entity_poly.pdbx_seq_one_letter_code
_entity_poly.pdbx_strand_id
1 'polypeptide(L)'
;KCVNCTKKFRCTQGFQLQDTPRKSCVYRSGFSFSLGCSYTCAKKIQVPDCCPGFFGTLCEPCPGGLGGVCSGHGQCQDRFLGSGECHCHEGFHGTACE
;
A
#
# COMPACT_ATOMS: atom_id res chain seq x y z
N LYS A 1 22.50 1.18 -2.30
CA LYS A 1 23.98 1.37 -2.25
C LYS A 1 24.65 0.00 -2.29
N CYS A 2 25.63 -0.19 -3.18
CA CYS A 2 26.40 -1.43 -3.23
C CYS A 2 27.53 -1.37 -2.20
N VAL A 3 27.64 -2.39 -1.35
CA VAL A 3 28.66 -2.47 -0.29
C VAL A 3 29.24 -3.88 -0.21
N ASN A 4 30.36 -4.04 0.50
CA ASN A 4 30.87 -5.38 0.78
C ASN A 4 29.87 -6.20 1.61
N CYS A 5 29.53 -7.40 1.14
CA CYS A 5 28.56 -8.31 1.75
C CYS A 5 28.90 -8.75 3.18
N THR A 6 30.17 -8.66 3.57
CA THR A 6 30.64 -9.00 4.93
C THR A 6 30.40 -7.86 5.93
N LYS A 7 30.16 -6.63 5.46
CA LYS A 7 29.85 -5.50 6.34
C LYS A 7 28.39 -5.55 6.78
N LYS A 8 28.15 -5.30 8.08
CA LYS A 8 26.79 -5.08 8.60
C LYS A 8 26.23 -3.79 7.99
N PHE A 9 25.13 -3.92 7.24
CA PHE A 9 24.42 -2.78 6.67
C PHE A 9 23.26 -2.38 7.58
N ARG A 10 23.13 -1.07 7.87
CA ARG A 10 22.04 -0.50 8.65
C ARG A 10 21.27 0.49 7.79
N CYS A 11 19.95 0.41 7.85
CA CYS A 11 19.06 1.37 7.20
C CYS A 11 19.00 2.67 8.01
N THR A 12 18.60 3.75 7.34
CA THR A 12 18.35 5.06 7.98
C THR A 12 17.15 5.00 8.92
N GLN A 13 17.03 5.99 9.81
CA GLN A 13 16.05 6.02 10.88
C GLN A 13 14.61 5.86 10.34
N GLY A 14 13.88 4.86 10.87
CA GLY A 14 12.52 4.53 10.45
C GLY A 14 12.40 3.55 9.29
N PHE A 15 13.50 3.16 8.63
CA PHE A 15 13.50 2.12 7.60
C PHE A 15 14.08 0.82 8.16
N GLN A 16 13.49 -0.31 7.79
CA GLN A 16 13.95 -1.64 8.17
C GLN A 16 14.55 -2.36 6.99
N LEU A 17 15.50 -3.25 7.26
CA LEU A 17 16.06 -4.14 6.24
C LEU A 17 14.94 -5.08 5.77
N GLN A 18 14.69 -5.11 4.47
CA GLN A 18 13.71 -6.03 3.92
C GLN A 18 14.28 -7.46 3.94
N ASP A 19 13.45 -8.46 4.23
CA ASP A 19 13.82 -9.88 4.26
C ASP A 19 14.00 -10.49 2.84
N THR A 20 14.40 -9.67 1.87
CA THR A 20 14.61 -10.10 0.49
C THR A 20 16.03 -10.59 0.27
N PRO A 21 16.25 -11.54 -0.67
CA PRO A 21 17.58 -12.04 -0.97
C PRO A 21 18.51 -10.90 -1.38
N ARG A 22 19.73 -10.92 -0.85
CA ARG A 22 20.76 -9.91 -1.14
C ARG A 22 20.97 -9.86 -2.64
N LYS A 23 20.77 -8.68 -3.24
CA LYS A 23 21.03 -8.48 -4.66
C LYS A 23 22.53 -8.29 -4.87
N SER A 24 23.13 -9.12 -5.72
CA SER A 24 24.50 -8.96 -6.16
C SER A 24 24.65 -7.65 -6.93
N CYS A 25 25.72 -6.93 -6.68
CA CYS A 25 26.03 -5.67 -7.34
C CYS A 25 27.55 -5.54 -7.49
N VAL A 26 28.01 -4.66 -8.37
CA VAL A 26 29.44 -4.41 -8.58
C VAL A 26 29.77 -3.00 -8.09
N TYR A 27 30.83 -2.86 -7.31
CA TYR A 27 31.33 -1.56 -6.85
C TYR A 27 32.81 -1.40 -7.17
N ARG A 28 33.26 -0.15 -7.28
CA ARG A 28 34.66 0.16 -7.55
C ARG A 28 35.47 0.05 -6.25
N SER A 29 36.49 -0.79 -6.26
CA SER A 29 37.45 -0.96 -5.17
C SER A 29 38.85 -0.59 -5.68
N GLY A 30 39.20 0.69 -5.56
CA GLY A 30 40.45 1.23 -6.13
C GLY A 30 40.42 1.27 -7.66
N PHE A 31 41.39 0.60 -8.30
CA PHE A 31 41.50 0.49 -9.76
C PHE A 31 40.68 -0.66 -10.37
N SER A 32 40.09 -1.53 -9.55
CA SER A 32 39.35 -2.72 -10.01
C SER A 32 37.88 -2.68 -9.57
N PHE A 33 37.08 -3.53 -10.21
CA PHE A 33 35.68 -3.76 -9.85
C PHE A 33 35.56 -5.01 -8.98
N SER A 34 34.72 -4.96 -7.95
CA SER A 34 34.52 -6.08 -7.02
C SER A 34 33.04 -6.37 -6.84
N LEU A 35 32.71 -7.64 -6.64
CA LEU A 35 31.36 -8.06 -6.32
C LEU A 35 31.01 -7.66 -4.89
N GLY A 36 29.82 -7.09 -4.72
CA GLY A 36 29.24 -6.67 -3.45
C GLY A 36 27.77 -7.02 -3.37
N CYS A 37 27.17 -6.60 -2.26
CA CYS A 37 25.75 -6.79 -1.97
C CYS A 37 25.06 -5.43 -1.87
N SER A 38 23.84 -5.39 -2.40
CA SER A 38 22.93 -4.28 -2.21
C SER A 38 21.75 -4.73 -1.36
N TYR A 39 21.37 -3.87 -0.44
CA TYR A 39 20.30 -4.10 0.52
C TYR A 39 19.13 -3.16 0.22
N THR A 40 17.93 -3.69 0.36
CA THR A 40 16.70 -2.91 0.24
C THR A 40 16.23 -2.50 1.63
N CYS A 41 16.10 -1.19 1.86
CA CYS A 41 15.51 -0.63 3.06
C CYS A 41 14.06 -0.26 2.77
N ALA A 42 13.12 -0.79 3.54
CA ALA A 42 11.71 -0.49 3.41
C ALA A 42 11.12 -0.09 4.76
N LYS A 43 10.24 0.91 4.77
CA LYS A 43 9.45 1.26 5.94
C LYS A 43 8.04 0.73 5.71
N LYS A 44 7.57 -0.14 6.61
CA LYS A 44 6.15 -0.50 6.63
C LYS A 44 5.42 0.67 7.30
N ILE A 45 4.57 1.34 6.54
CA ILE A 45 3.63 2.32 7.08
C ILE A 45 2.37 1.53 7.40
N GLN A 46 1.99 1.49 8.68
CA GLN A 46 0.67 1.00 9.05
C GLN A 46 -0.32 2.10 8.71
N VAL A 47 -1.18 1.83 7.74
CA VAL A 47 -2.28 2.71 7.40
C VAL A 47 -3.48 2.22 8.20
N PRO A 48 -4.10 3.04 9.07
CA PRO A 48 -5.34 2.66 9.74
C PRO A 48 -6.39 2.36 8.67
N ASP A 49 -7.11 1.25 8.80
CA ASP A 49 -8.16 0.88 7.84
C ASP A 49 -9.54 1.02 8.48
N CYS A 50 -10.54 1.27 7.63
CA CYS A 50 -11.93 1.40 8.04
C CYS A 50 -12.64 0.03 8.02
N CYS A 51 -13.69 -0.10 8.82
CA CYS A 51 -14.59 -1.25 8.72
C CYS A 51 -15.26 -1.29 7.34
N PRO A 52 -15.69 -2.47 6.86
CA PRO A 52 -16.46 -2.57 5.62
C PRO A 52 -17.68 -1.63 5.63
N GLY A 53 -17.92 -0.95 4.52
CA GLY A 53 -18.99 0.05 4.39
C GLY A 53 -18.65 1.46 4.90
N PHE A 54 -17.40 1.70 5.31
CA PHE A 54 -16.88 3.03 5.63
C PHE A 54 -15.64 3.33 4.77
N PHE A 55 -15.46 4.59 4.39
CA PHE A 55 -14.44 5.00 3.43
C PHE A 55 -13.66 6.25 3.86
N GLY A 56 -12.50 6.45 3.23
CA GLY A 56 -11.68 7.63 3.41
C GLY A 56 -10.91 7.69 4.72
N THR A 57 -10.19 8.79 4.92
CA THR A 57 -9.32 8.98 6.09
C THR A 57 -10.07 9.19 7.40
N LEU A 58 -11.35 9.58 7.30
CA LEU A 58 -12.26 9.81 8.42
C LEU A 58 -13.20 8.61 8.65
N CYS A 59 -13.12 7.56 7.84
CA CYS A 59 -14.05 6.43 7.86
C CYS A 59 -15.52 6.89 7.85
N GLU A 60 -15.89 7.65 6.82
CA GLU A 60 -17.27 8.09 6.60
C GLU A 60 -18.12 6.94 6.07
N PRO A 61 -19.41 6.84 6.43
CA PRO A 61 -20.27 5.76 5.95
C PRO A 61 -20.51 5.90 4.45
N CYS A 62 -20.45 4.78 3.73
CA CYS A 62 -20.84 4.73 2.32
C CYS A 62 -22.30 5.19 2.13
N PRO A 63 -22.62 5.87 1.01
CA PRO A 63 -23.97 6.29 0.70
C PRO A 63 -24.90 5.08 0.56
N GLY A 64 -26.16 5.24 0.96
CA GLY A 64 -27.12 4.14 1.00
C GLY A 64 -28.48 4.54 1.59
N GLY A 65 -29.52 3.81 1.17
CA GLY A 65 -30.90 3.97 1.67
C GLY A 65 -31.36 2.78 2.53
N LEU A 66 -32.65 2.46 2.46
CA LEU A 66 -33.26 1.34 3.20
C LEU A 66 -32.64 -0.03 2.85
N GLY A 67 -31.99 -0.17 1.70
CA GLY A 67 -31.28 -1.36 1.26
C GLY A 67 -29.84 -1.51 1.79
N GLY A 68 -29.38 -0.59 2.64
CA GLY A 68 -28.00 -0.58 3.15
C GLY A 68 -27.03 0.16 2.21
N VAL A 69 -25.76 -0.23 2.24
CA VAL A 69 -24.69 0.37 1.41
C VAL A 69 -25.05 0.29 -0.07
N CYS A 70 -24.97 1.41 -0.78
CA CYS A 70 -25.38 1.54 -2.18
C CYS A 70 -26.79 0.99 -2.46
N SER A 71 -27.71 1.13 -1.49
CA SER A 71 -29.09 0.63 -1.54
C SER A 71 -29.22 -0.87 -1.84
N GLY A 72 -28.13 -1.65 -1.67
CA GLY A 72 -28.07 -3.06 -2.06
C GLY A 72 -27.94 -3.30 -3.57
N HIS A 73 -27.76 -2.24 -4.37
CA HIS A 73 -27.73 -2.27 -5.83
C HIS A 73 -26.37 -1.88 -6.40
N GLY A 74 -25.32 -1.91 -5.58
CA GLY A 74 -23.97 -1.63 -6.02
C GLY A 74 -22.93 -1.98 -4.97
N GLN A 75 -21.68 -1.73 -5.32
CA GLN A 75 -20.54 -1.95 -4.44
C GLN A 75 -19.85 -0.62 -4.12
N CYS A 76 -19.72 -0.31 -2.83
CA CYS A 76 -19.03 0.90 -2.41
C CYS A 76 -17.52 0.73 -2.50
N GLN A 77 -16.83 1.77 -2.96
CA GLN A 77 -15.39 1.91 -2.83
C GLN A 77 -15.04 2.30 -1.39
N ASP A 78 -15.12 1.31 -0.50
CA ASP A 78 -14.87 1.42 0.94
C ASP A 78 -13.37 1.32 1.28
N ARG A 79 -13.04 1.33 2.58
CA ARG A 79 -11.67 1.33 3.15
C ARG A 79 -11.01 2.70 3.19
N PHE A 80 -9.85 2.79 3.84
CA PHE A 80 -9.13 4.05 4.07
C PHE A 80 -8.75 4.79 2.78
N LEU A 81 -8.44 4.04 1.71
CA LEU A 81 -8.14 4.59 0.38
C LEU A 81 -9.38 4.65 -0.54
N GLY A 82 -10.53 4.24 -0.02
CA GLY A 82 -11.81 4.29 -0.72
C GLY A 82 -12.33 5.72 -0.84
N SER A 83 -12.97 6.01 -1.97
CA SER A 83 -13.59 7.32 -2.26
C SER A 83 -15.04 7.42 -1.75
N GLY A 84 -15.66 6.29 -1.38
CA GLY A 84 -17.08 6.22 -1.04
C GLY A 84 -18.01 6.16 -2.24
N GLU A 85 -17.47 6.13 -3.46
CA GLU A 85 -18.29 6.01 -4.67
C GLU A 85 -18.91 4.62 -4.78
N CYS A 86 -20.21 4.57 -5.14
CA CYS A 86 -20.92 3.34 -5.41
C CYS A 86 -20.83 2.95 -6.88
N HIS A 87 -20.31 1.75 -7.14
CA HIS A 87 -20.38 1.14 -8.46
C HIS A 87 -21.70 0.38 -8.60
N CYS A 88 -22.66 0.97 -9.33
CA CYS A 88 -24.00 0.44 -9.46
C CYS A 88 -24.11 -0.73 -10.45
N HIS A 89 -25.02 -1.65 -10.16
CA HIS A 89 -25.43 -2.70 -11.10
C HIS A 89 -26.24 -2.11 -12.26
N GLU A 90 -26.35 -2.86 -13.37
CA GLU A 90 -27.12 -2.39 -14.53
C GLU A 90 -28.56 -2.03 -14.15
N GLY A 91 -28.99 -0.86 -14.62
CA GLY A 91 -30.34 -0.31 -14.37
C GLY A 91 -30.42 0.63 -13.17
N PHE A 92 -29.43 0.64 -12.27
CA PHE A 92 -29.40 1.52 -11.09
C PHE A 92 -28.47 2.70 -11.29
N HIS A 93 -28.87 3.87 -10.78
CA HIS A 93 -28.16 5.12 -11.01
C HIS A 93 -28.17 5.99 -9.75
N GLY A 94 -27.46 7.12 -9.80
CA GLY A 94 -27.37 8.01 -8.65
C GLY A 94 -26.30 7.60 -7.64
N THR A 95 -26.16 8.40 -6.60
CA THR A 95 -25.04 8.28 -5.64
C THR A 95 -25.14 7.06 -4.74
N ALA A 96 -26.35 6.54 -4.53
CA ALA A 96 -26.60 5.39 -3.68
C ALA A 96 -27.19 4.21 -4.49
N CYS A 97 -27.06 4.23 -5.82
CA CYS A 97 -27.68 3.25 -6.72
C CYS A 97 -29.19 3.10 -6.46
N GLU A 98 -29.87 4.24 -6.37
CA GLU A 98 -31.33 4.34 -6.23
C GLU A 98 -32.12 4.00 -7.51
#